data_AF-A0A1E3PVJ0-F1
#
_entry.id   AF-A0A1E3PVJ0-F1
#
_cell.length_a   1.000
_cell.length_b   1.000
_cell.length_c   1.000
_cell.angle_alpha   90.00
_cell.angle_beta   90.00
_cell.angle_gamma   90.00
#
_symmetry.space_group_name_H-M   'P 1'
#
loop_
_entity.id
_entity.type
_entity.pdbx_description
1 polymer ?
#
loop_
_entity_poly.entity_id
_entity_poly.type
_entity_poly.pdbx_seq_one_letter_code
_entity_poly.pdbx_strand_id
1 'polypeptide(L)'
;MMKTLSARVLNTRNTPTNQRTAVALKAFYENTVYPEFSGRIERMNISLTTVTDYLRKCGFSLGRHTKDVYFDGHERHDVVQYRQQWAKRMIAYRSQMNEYDGRDDEWYFHSNDDNAITWTERGESIIKKKGQGLGLMVSDFYCACHGPLRFE
;
A
#
# COMPACT_ATOMS: atom_id res chain seq x y z
N MET A 1 9.91 -17.04 35.66
CA MET A 1 10.86 -16.74 34.56
C MET A 1 10.23 -16.72 33.16
N MET A 2 9.05 -17.32 32.93
CA MET A 2 8.36 -17.30 31.61
C MET A 2 7.52 -16.04 31.30
N LYS A 3 7.42 -15.09 32.23
CA LYS A 3 6.59 -13.88 32.07
C LYS A 3 7.23 -12.79 31.19
N THR A 4 8.54 -12.87 30.92
CA THR A 4 9.31 -11.86 30.16
C THR A 4 9.43 -12.17 28.66
N LEU A 5 9.34 -13.43 28.24
CA LEU A 5 9.33 -13.82 26.82
C LEU A 5 7.99 -13.47 26.14
N SER A 6 6.87 -13.60 26.88
CA SER A 6 5.52 -13.26 26.42
C SER A 6 5.32 -11.78 26.10
N ALA A 7 6.09 -10.89 26.72
CA ALA A 7 5.91 -9.44 26.59
C ALA A 7 6.64 -8.83 25.38
N ARG A 8 7.58 -9.55 24.75
CA ARG A 8 8.49 -8.99 23.73
C ARG A 8 8.32 -9.54 22.31
N VAL A 9 7.62 -10.68 22.17
CA VAL A 9 6.96 -11.07 20.90
C VAL A 9 5.92 -10.01 20.48
N LEU A 10 5.46 -9.18 21.42
CA LEU A 10 4.49 -8.11 21.20
C LEU A 10 4.99 -6.95 20.31
N ASN A 11 6.30 -6.79 20.08
CA ASN A 11 6.75 -5.64 19.29
C ASN A 11 6.50 -5.81 17.78
N THR A 12 6.40 -7.06 17.29
CA THR A 12 5.94 -7.33 15.92
C THR A 12 4.46 -7.00 15.76
N ARG A 13 3.64 -7.22 16.81
CA ARG A 13 2.24 -6.79 16.87
C ARG A 13 2.11 -5.27 16.89
N ASN A 14 3.03 -4.57 17.55
CA ASN A 14 3.07 -3.09 17.57
C ASN A 14 3.59 -2.48 16.27
N THR A 15 4.25 -3.25 15.41
CA THR A 15 4.71 -2.77 14.11
C THR A 15 3.50 -2.61 13.19
N PRO A 16 3.32 -1.46 12.52
CA PRO A 16 2.22 -1.29 11.58
C PRO A 16 2.35 -2.31 10.45
N THR A 17 1.22 -2.86 10.04
CA THR A 17 1.12 -4.01 9.13
C THR A 17 1.96 -3.83 7.86
N ASN A 18 1.92 -2.65 7.23
CA ASN A 18 2.69 -2.34 6.01
C ASN A 18 4.21 -2.46 6.17
N GLN A 19 4.74 -2.42 7.39
CA GLN A 19 6.17 -2.54 7.70
C GLN A 19 6.56 -3.96 8.18
N ARG A 20 5.59 -4.86 8.36
CA ARG A 20 5.84 -6.25 8.76
C ARG A 20 6.36 -7.08 7.57
N THR A 21 7.64 -6.91 7.25
CA THR A 21 8.38 -7.73 6.29
C THR A 21 9.40 -8.60 7.00
N ALA A 22 9.74 -9.77 6.44
CA ALA A 22 10.76 -10.64 7.04
C ALA A 22 12.12 -9.94 7.18
N VAL A 23 12.45 -9.03 6.25
CA VAL A 23 13.68 -8.22 6.28
C VAL A 23 13.65 -7.21 7.41
N ALA A 24 12.57 -6.43 7.55
CA ALA A 24 12.42 -5.47 8.64
C ALA A 24 12.44 -6.18 10.00
N LEU A 25 11.80 -7.34 10.09
CA LEU A 25 11.78 -8.15 11.30
C LEU A 25 13.16 -8.71 11.62
N LYS A 26 13.91 -9.23 10.64
CA LYS A 26 15.31 -9.63 10.83
C LYS A 26 16.13 -8.49 11.44
N ALA A 27 16.05 -7.29 10.84
CA ALA A 27 16.77 -6.12 11.33
C ALA A 27 16.37 -5.76 12.78
N PHE A 28 15.10 -5.90 13.14
CA PHE A 28 14.64 -5.68 14.52
C PHE A 28 15.21 -6.71 15.50
N TYR A 29 15.20 -8.00 15.16
CA TYR A 29 15.76 -9.04 16.03
C TYR A 29 17.27 -8.88 16.23
N GLU A 30 18.00 -8.56 15.17
CA GLU A 30 19.46 -8.40 15.20
C GLU A 30 19.91 -7.16 15.96
N ASN A 31 19.20 -6.04 15.82
CA ASN A 31 19.63 -4.75 16.41
C ASN A 31 19.01 -4.46 17.79
N THR A 32 17.87 -5.07 18.13
CA THR A 32 17.16 -4.77 19.38
C THR A 32 17.10 -5.98 20.30
N VAL A 33 16.56 -7.10 19.82
CA VAL A 33 16.28 -8.26 20.69
C VAL A 33 17.57 -8.96 21.14
N TYR A 34 18.50 -9.18 20.21
CA TYR A 34 19.72 -9.93 20.48
C TYR A 34 20.70 -9.21 21.43
N PRO A 35 21.02 -7.91 21.24
CA PRO A 35 21.90 -7.19 22.16
C PRO A 35 21.34 -7.13 23.59
N GLU A 36 20.02 -6.93 23.74
CA GLU A 36 19.37 -6.92 25.05
C GLU A 36 19.40 -8.28 25.75
N PHE A 37 19.23 -9.38 25.01
CA PHE A 37 19.14 -10.72 25.60
C PHE A 37 20.50 -11.37 25.88
N SER A 38 21.45 -11.19 24.97
CA SER A 38 22.76 -11.87 25.04
C SER A 38 23.80 -11.10 25.85
N GLY A 39 23.63 -9.79 26.04
CA GLY A 39 24.64 -8.92 26.62
C GLY A 39 25.94 -8.83 25.79
N ARG A 40 25.95 -9.41 24.58
CA ARG A 40 27.09 -9.41 23.65
C ARG A 40 26.79 -8.48 22.47
N ILE A 41 27.79 -7.71 22.07
CA ILE A 41 27.71 -6.72 20.97
C ILE A 41 27.88 -7.40 19.59
N GLU A 42 28.41 -8.61 19.56
CA GLU A 42 28.67 -9.33 18.31
C GLU A 42 27.35 -9.65 17.59
N ARG A 43 27.21 -9.09 16.38
CA ARG A 43 26.04 -9.27 15.52
C ARG A 43 25.96 -10.73 15.06
N MET A 44 25.08 -11.50 15.68
CA MET A 44 24.71 -12.80 15.14
C MET A 44 23.82 -12.58 13.91
N ASN A 45 24.25 -13.09 12.75
CA ASN A 45 23.47 -13.00 11.52
C ASN A 45 22.40 -14.10 11.52
N ILE A 46 21.15 -13.72 11.77
CA ILE A 46 20.05 -14.66 11.83
C ILE A 46 19.54 -14.91 10.41
N SER A 47 19.40 -16.18 10.00
CA SER A 47 18.87 -16.45 8.66
C SER A 47 17.41 -15.98 8.53
N LEU A 48 17.03 -15.50 7.34
CA LEU A 48 15.63 -15.14 7.05
C LEU A 48 14.67 -16.32 7.26
N THR A 49 15.14 -17.55 6.98
CA THR A 49 14.40 -18.78 7.23
C THR A 49 14.07 -18.94 8.70
N THR A 50 15.04 -18.71 9.59
CA THR A 50 14.85 -18.78 11.05
C THR A 50 13.81 -17.75 11.52
N VAL A 51 13.87 -16.52 11.02
CA VAL A 51 12.88 -15.47 11.35
C VAL A 51 11.48 -15.86 10.86
N THR A 52 11.40 -16.40 9.64
CA THR A 52 10.15 -16.85 9.02
C THR A 52 9.49 -17.99 9.81
N ASP A 53 10.29 -18.99 10.20
CA ASP A 53 9.79 -20.12 10.99
C ASP A 53 9.39 -19.69 12.40
N TYR A 54 10.10 -18.73 12.99
CA TYR A 54 9.71 -18.14 14.26
C TYR A 54 8.36 -17.43 14.16
N LEU A 55 8.13 -16.62 13.11
CA LEU A 55 6.84 -15.96 12.89
C LEU A 55 5.68 -16.93 12.77
N ARG A 56 5.87 -18.03 12.02
CA ARG A 56 4.88 -19.11 11.93
C ARG A 56 4.59 -19.74 13.29
N LYS A 57 5.63 -20.00 14.10
CA LYS A 57 5.47 -20.51 15.47
C LYS A 57 4.74 -19.53 16.39
N CYS A 58 4.89 -18.23 16.15
CA CYS A 58 4.16 -17.18 16.87
C CYS A 58 2.71 -16.97 16.38
N GLY A 59 2.23 -17.76 15.42
CA GLY A 59 0.86 -17.67 14.92
C GLY A 59 0.65 -16.66 13.78
N PHE A 60 1.72 -16.08 13.23
CA PHE A 60 1.63 -15.26 12.03
C PHE A 60 1.59 -16.12 10.77
N SER A 61 0.77 -15.69 9.81
CA SER A 61 0.71 -16.28 8.47
C SER A 61 1.12 -15.25 7.43
N LEU A 62 1.80 -15.71 6.38
CA LEU A 62 2.05 -14.89 5.20
C LEU A 62 0.80 -14.91 4.34
N GLY A 63 0.14 -13.77 4.23
CA GLY A 63 -1.06 -13.61 3.41
C GLY A 63 -0.83 -12.61 2.29
N ARG A 64 -1.46 -12.87 1.14
CA ARG A 64 -1.69 -11.81 0.16
C ARG A 64 -2.96 -11.09 0.58
N HIS A 65 -2.87 -9.77 0.70
CA HIS A 65 -4.06 -8.98 0.96
C HIS A 65 -4.84 -8.79 -0.34
N THR A 66 -6.13 -9.09 -0.29
CA THR A 66 -7.09 -8.77 -1.35
C THR A 66 -7.92 -7.59 -0.88
N LYS A 67 -8.15 -6.61 -1.76
CA LYS A 67 -9.09 -5.53 -1.48
C LYS A 67 -10.51 -6.08 -1.62
N ASP A 68 -10.98 -6.76 -0.59
CA ASP A 68 -12.26 -7.48 -0.55
C ASP A 68 -13.38 -6.63 0.05
N VAL A 69 -13.06 -5.79 1.05
CA VAL A 69 -14.04 -4.93 1.71
C VAL A 69 -13.87 -3.47 1.29
N TYR A 70 -14.87 -2.95 0.58
CA TYR A 70 -15.02 -1.52 0.30
C TYR A 70 -16.32 -1.02 0.89
N PHE A 71 -16.26 0.13 1.57
CA PHE A 71 -17.47 0.92 1.79
C PHE A 71 -17.79 1.65 0.49
N ASP A 72 -18.77 1.14 -0.24
CA ASP A 72 -19.21 1.76 -1.48
C ASP A 72 -20.24 2.86 -1.21
N GLY A 73 -19.82 4.11 -1.41
CA GLY A 73 -20.71 5.26 -1.31
C GLY A 73 -21.53 5.52 -2.59
N HIS A 74 -21.32 4.74 -3.64
CA HIS A 74 -21.91 4.98 -4.95
C HIS A 74 -23.43 4.83 -4.96
N GLU A 75 -23.97 3.94 -4.11
CA GLU A 75 -25.41 3.67 -4.00
C GLU A 75 -26.13 4.64 -3.07
N ARG A 76 -25.42 5.58 -2.42
CA ARG A 76 -26.08 6.58 -1.59
C ARG A 76 -27.01 7.43 -2.44
N HIS A 77 -28.23 7.63 -1.95
CA HIS A 77 -29.29 8.28 -2.70
C HIS A 77 -28.92 9.70 -3.17
N ASP A 78 -28.20 10.47 -2.35
CA ASP A 78 -27.71 11.81 -2.71
C ASP A 78 -26.70 11.76 -3.86
N VAL A 79 -25.76 10.81 -3.83
CA VAL A 79 -24.75 10.59 -4.88
C VAL A 79 -25.42 10.16 -6.19
N VAL A 80 -26.37 9.23 -6.14
CA VAL A 80 -27.10 8.75 -7.32
C VAL A 80 -27.89 9.90 -7.96
N GLN A 81 -28.64 10.66 -7.16
CA GLN A 81 -29.41 11.81 -7.65
C GLN A 81 -28.53 12.86 -8.31
N TYR A 82 -27.40 13.20 -7.68
CA TYR A 82 -26.43 14.14 -8.25
C TYR A 82 -25.89 13.66 -9.61
N ARG A 83 -25.51 12.38 -9.72
CA ARG A 83 -24.99 11.80 -10.97
C ARG A 83 -26.02 11.83 -12.09
N GLN A 84 -27.28 11.53 -11.80
CA GLN A 84 -28.36 11.62 -12.78
C GLN A 84 -28.54 13.06 -13.30
N GLN A 85 -28.51 14.05 -12.41
CA GLN A 85 -28.63 15.45 -12.79
C GLN A 85 -27.41 15.95 -13.59
N TRP A 86 -26.21 15.54 -13.18
CA TRP A 86 -24.98 15.85 -13.91
C TRP A 86 -24.99 15.25 -15.32
N ALA A 87 -25.35 13.97 -15.48
CA ALA A 87 -25.39 13.30 -16.78
C ALA A 87 -26.36 13.99 -17.75
N LYS A 88 -27.55 14.38 -17.28
CA LYS A 88 -28.51 15.15 -18.08
C LYS A 88 -27.91 16.47 -18.61
N ARG A 89 -27.19 17.21 -17.75
CA ARG A 89 -26.52 18.45 -18.14
C ARG A 89 -25.41 18.21 -19.17
N MET A 90 -24.57 17.20 -18.95
CA MET A 90 -23.46 16.91 -19.86
C MET A 90 -23.92 16.47 -21.24
N ILE A 91 -25.01 15.69 -21.33
CA ILE A 91 -25.60 15.32 -22.63
C ILE A 91 -26.11 16.57 -23.36
N ALA A 92 -26.73 17.51 -22.65
CA ALA A 92 -27.19 18.77 -23.24
C ALA A 92 -26.00 19.65 -23.72
N TYR A 93 -24.90 19.68 -22.97
CA TYR A 93 -23.71 20.44 -23.36
C TYR A 93 -22.89 19.76 -24.46
N ARG A 94 -22.97 18.43 -24.61
CA ARG A 94 -22.21 17.67 -25.60
C ARG A 94 -22.36 18.21 -27.02
N SER A 95 -23.54 18.72 -27.39
CA SER A 95 -23.77 19.29 -28.73
C SER A 95 -23.02 20.60 -28.98
N GLN A 96 -22.50 21.24 -27.95
CA GLN A 96 -21.75 22.50 -28.01
C GLN A 96 -20.25 22.31 -27.73
N MET A 97 -19.83 21.09 -27.39
CA MET A 97 -18.42 20.77 -27.14
C MET A 97 -17.76 20.38 -28.47
N ASN A 98 -16.56 20.91 -28.71
CA ASN A 98 -15.75 20.47 -29.83
C ASN A 98 -15.24 19.05 -29.58
N GLU A 99 -15.35 18.19 -30.59
CA GLU A 99 -14.79 16.86 -30.58
C GLU A 99 -13.29 16.97 -30.95
N TYR A 100 -12.42 16.68 -29.98
CA TYR A 100 -10.98 16.66 -30.19
C TYR A 100 -10.49 15.22 -30.41
N ASP A 101 -9.68 15.02 -31.45
CA ASP A 101 -8.91 13.79 -31.75
C ASP A 101 -7.87 13.46 -30.66
N GLY A 102 -7.45 14.50 -29.92
CA GLY A 102 -6.52 14.52 -28.79
C GLY A 102 -5.87 13.19 -28.41
N ARG A 103 -4.80 12.83 -29.11
CA ARG A 103 -3.75 11.98 -28.53
C ARG A 103 -3.02 12.76 -27.44
N ASP A 104 -3.64 12.82 -26.27
CA ASP A 104 -2.98 13.18 -25.02
C ASP A 104 -2.41 11.89 -24.40
N ASP A 105 -1.08 11.83 -24.31
CA ASP A 105 -0.38 10.74 -23.65
C ASP A 105 -0.19 11.13 -22.17
N GLU A 106 -1.22 10.89 -21.36
CA GLU A 106 -1.15 11.07 -19.91
C GLU A 106 -0.48 9.85 -19.24
N TRP A 107 0.59 10.11 -18.49
CA TRP A 107 1.23 9.10 -17.66
C TRP A 107 0.94 9.35 -16.19
N TYR A 108 0.47 8.30 -15.50
CA TYR A 108 0.20 8.35 -14.07
C TYR A 108 1.14 7.39 -13.32
N PHE A 109 2.01 7.95 -12.48
CA PHE A 109 2.92 7.17 -11.66
C PHE A 109 2.46 7.17 -10.21
N HIS A 110 2.49 6.01 -9.56
CA HIS A 110 2.18 5.86 -8.14
C HIS A 110 3.45 5.64 -7.33
N SER A 111 3.52 6.21 -6.11
CA SER A 111 4.64 5.98 -5.18
C SER A 111 4.74 4.53 -4.67
N ASN A 112 3.62 3.79 -4.72
CA ASN A 112 3.49 2.39 -4.32
C ASN A 112 3.99 2.11 -2.88
N ASP A 113 3.53 2.92 -1.94
CA ASP A 113 3.99 2.93 -0.54
C ASP A 113 3.65 1.65 0.27
N ASP A 114 2.93 0.68 -0.30
CA ASP A 114 2.39 -0.46 0.44
C ASP A 114 2.73 -1.81 -0.22
N ASN A 115 2.96 -2.83 0.60
CA ASN A 115 3.35 -4.17 0.14
C ASN A 115 2.11 -5.07 -0.03
N ALA A 116 1.99 -5.74 -1.18
CA ALA A 116 0.88 -6.65 -1.46
C ALA A 116 0.88 -7.91 -0.57
N ILE A 117 2.04 -8.29 -0.03
CA ILE A 117 2.22 -9.46 0.83
C ILE A 117 2.55 -8.97 2.23
N THR A 118 1.86 -9.49 3.24
CA THR A 118 2.08 -9.06 4.61
C THR A 118 1.90 -10.20 5.61
N TRP A 119 2.63 -10.12 6.72
CA TRP A 119 2.45 -11.02 7.85
C TRP A 119 1.27 -10.56 8.70
N THR A 120 0.27 -11.43 8.82
CA THR A 120 -0.98 -11.16 9.55
C THR A 120 -1.19 -12.22 10.62
N GLU A 121 -1.81 -11.82 11.73
CA GLU A 121 -2.20 -12.75 12.79
C GLU A 121 -3.65 -13.22 12.60
N ARG A 122 -3.98 -14.38 13.19
CA ARG A 122 -5.35 -14.94 13.11
C ARG A 122 -6.36 -13.99 13.74
N GLY A 123 -7.31 -13.51 12.94
CA GLY A 123 -8.36 -12.58 13.38
C GLY A 123 -8.05 -11.10 13.15
N GLU A 124 -6.88 -10.76 12.59
CA GLU A 124 -6.53 -9.39 12.22
C GLU A 124 -7.13 -9.04 10.85
N SER A 125 -8.15 -8.17 10.81
CA SER A 125 -8.69 -7.60 9.58
C SER A 125 -7.95 -6.31 9.25
N ILE A 126 -7.14 -6.32 8.19
CA ILE A 126 -6.37 -5.14 7.78
C ILE A 126 -7.13 -4.42 6.66
N ILE A 127 -7.55 -3.18 6.92
CA ILE A 127 -8.09 -2.30 5.88
C ILE A 127 -6.90 -1.53 5.31
N LYS A 128 -6.54 -1.82 4.05
CA LYS A 128 -5.53 -1.04 3.34
C LYS A 128 -6.10 0.27 2.82
N LYS A 129 -5.24 1.26 2.68
CA LYS A 129 -5.60 2.51 2.01
C LYS A 129 -6.10 2.22 0.59
N LYS A 130 -7.16 2.91 0.19
CA LYS A 130 -7.75 2.82 -1.16
C LYS A 130 -6.85 3.57 -2.16
N GLY A 131 -5.67 3.05 -2.44
CA GLY A 131 -4.71 3.67 -3.39
C GLY A 131 -3.28 3.19 -3.18
N GLN A 132 -2.43 3.42 -4.18
CA GLN A 132 -1.00 3.06 -4.16
C GLN A 132 -0.13 4.21 -3.65
N GLY A 133 -0.64 5.06 -2.76
CA GLY A 133 0.08 6.25 -2.27
C GLY A 133 -0.12 7.49 -3.14
N LEU A 134 0.84 8.41 -3.08
CA LEU A 134 0.82 9.65 -3.87
C LEU A 134 0.91 9.32 -5.36
N GLY A 135 0.14 10.04 -6.18
CA GLY A 135 0.18 9.94 -7.62
C GLY A 135 0.82 11.18 -8.23
N LEU A 136 1.74 10.97 -9.17
CA LEU A 136 2.32 12.00 -10.02
C LEU A 136 1.72 11.86 -11.42
N MET A 137 0.94 12.85 -11.83
CA MET A 137 0.47 12.99 -13.21
C MET A 137 1.52 13.76 -13.99
N VAL A 138 2.00 13.18 -15.09
CA VAL A 138 2.89 13.82 -16.05
C VAL A 138 2.14 13.88 -17.37
N SER A 139 1.84 15.11 -17.81
CA SER A 139 1.22 15.40 -19.09
C SER A 139 2.19 16.25 -19.90
N ASP A 140 2.38 15.91 -21.17
CA ASP A 140 3.15 16.72 -22.10
C ASP A 140 2.49 16.67 -23.49
N PHE A 141 2.66 17.73 -24.27
CA PHE A 141 2.10 17.83 -25.61
C PHE A 141 3.13 17.38 -26.64
N TYR A 142 2.82 16.34 -27.40
CA TYR A 142 3.71 15.82 -28.44
C TYR A 142 3.22 16.20 -29.84
N CYS A 143 4.11 16.76 -30.68
CA CYS A 143 3.92 16.68 -32.13
C CYS A 143 4.53 15.38 -32.65
N ALA A 144 3.78 14.62 -33.45
CA ALA A 144 4.32 13.49 -34.21
C ALA A 144 5.55 13.87 -35.07
N CYS A 145 5.65 15.14 -35.46
CA CYS A 145 6.67 15.71 -36.32
C CYS A 145 7.92 16.26 -35.61
N HIS A 146 7.75 16.79 -34.39
CA HIS A 146 8.79 17.56 -33.69
C HIS A 146 9.10 17.05 -32.28
N GLY A 147 8.39 16.02 -31.80
CA GLY A 147 8.53 15.50 -30.44
C GLY A 147 7.82 16.39 -29.40
N PRO A 148 8.28 16.39 -28.14
CA PRO A 148 7.63 17.15 -27.06
C PRO A 148 7.76 18.66 -27.29
N LEU A 149 6.65 19.37 -27.15
CA LEU A 149 6.56 20.82 -27.32
C LEU A 149 7.24 21.53 -26.15
N ARG A 150 8.33 22.26 -26.44
CA ARG A 150 8.98 23.14 -25.47
C ARG A 150 8.52 24.56 -25.70
N PHE A 151 7.99 25.19 -24.66
CA PHE A 151 7.75 26.63 -24.64
C PHE A 151 8.98 27.29 -24.00
N GLU A 152 9.68 28.14 -24.76
CA GLU A 152 10.78 29.00 -24.29
C GLU A 152 10.26 30.18 -23.46
#